data_AF-A0A7S0BKT2-F1
#
_entry.id   AF-A0A7S0BKT2-F1
#
_cell.length_a   1.000
_cell.length_b   1.000
_cell.length_c   1.000
_cell.angle_alpha   90.00
_cell.angle_beta   90.00
_cell.angle_gamma   90.00
#
_symmetry.space_group_name_H-M   'P 1'
#
loop_
_entity.id
_entity.type
_entity.pdbx_description
1 polymer ?
#
loop_
_entity_poly.entity_id
_entity_poly.type
_entity_poly.pdbx_seq_one_letter_code
_entity_poly.pdbx_strand_id
1 'polypeptide(L)'
;YLFRDLNALEIKAPTLLYPSSLVEDEVKQFVQTLAIDRRSLHQRMIHGSIAALPFTMMFSIVPILPNIPFAYNCMRLYHHITALSGARKLVDLLDTDRLKYSKSIEIQEVLDSMSDVKVDGFSFMNRETRDEMGNVMDAPDFSKTLQRAVRQLEVRFKVHRKSRSRLGDEALREGTNSRS
;
A
#
# COMPACT_ATOMS: atom_id res chain seq x y z
N TYR A 1 -20.56 -21.66 -2.81
CA TYR A 1 -21.87 -21.06 -2.50
C TYR A 1 -21.76 -19.71 -1.78
N LEU A 2 -20.83 -19.51 -0.83
CA LEU A 2 -20.69 -18.22 -0.09
C LEU A 2 -20.20 -16.98 -0.89
N PHE A 3 -19.71 -17.14 -2.12
CA PHE A 3 -19.11 -16.04 -2.90
C PHE A 3 -20.07 -15.38 -3.90
N ARG A 4 -21.28 -15.93 -4.10
CA ARG A 4 -22.24 -15.42 -5.10
C ARG A 4 -23.09 -14.27 -4.55
N ASP A 5 -23.29 -14.22 -3.23
CA ASP A 5 -24.17 -13.25 -2.57
C ASP A 5 -23.56 -11.85 -2.38
N LEU A 6 -22.27 -11.67 -2.66
CA LEU A 6 -21.64 -10.34 -2.66
C LEU A 6 -21.99 -9.50 -3.90
N ASN A 7 -22.63 -10.09 -4.92
CA ASN A 7 -23.18 -9.34 -6.06
C ASN A 7 -24.55 -8.72 -5.78
N ALA A 8 -25.21 -9.12 -4.68
CA ALA A 8 -26.55 -8.64 -4.31
C ALA A 8 -26.52 -7.43 -3.36
N LEU A 9 -25.34 -7.02 -2.89
CA LEU A 9 -25.20 -5.71 -2.26
C LEU A 9 -25.15 -4.68 -3.38
N GLU A 10 -26.18 -3.85 -3.46
CA GLU A 10 -26.23 -2.64 -4.27
C GLU A 10 -25.15 -1.68 -3.75
N ILE A 11 -23.89 -1.96 -4.10
CA ILE A 11 -22.74 -1.15 -3.69
C ILE A 11 -22.92 0.18 -4.42
N LYS A 12 -23.35 1.21 -3.67
CA LYS A 12 -23.28 2.61 -4.08
C LYS A 12 -21.90 2.82 -4.69
N ALA A 13 -21.86 3.18 -5.97
CA ALA A 13 -20.64 3.43 -6.72
C ALA A 13 -19.67 4.25 -5.86
N PRO A 14 -18.50 3.68 -5.46
CA PRO A 14 -17.60 4.40 -4.58
C PRO A 14 -17.06 5.63 -5.32
N THR A 15 -17.14 6.79 -4.68
CA THR A 15 -16.59 8.04 -5.20
C THR A 15 -15.11 8.10 -4.86
N LEU A 16 -14.26 8.21 -5.88
CA LEU A 16 -12.84 8.47 -5.70
C LEU A 16 -12.62 9.98 -5.58
N LEU A 17 -12.22 10.41 -4.39
CA LEU A 17 -11.82 11.78 -4.12
C LEU A 17 -10.35 11.97 -4.48
N TYR A 18 -10.04 13.01 -5.24
CA TYR A 18 -8.67 13.38 -5.58
C TYR A 18 -8.47 14.91 -5.47
N PRO A 19 -7.25 15.36 -5.15
CA PRO A 19 -6.92 16.79 -5.08
C PRO A 19 -7.18 17.48 -6.42
N SER A 20 -7.69 18.71 -6.39
CA SER A 20 -8.07 19.48 -7.57
C SER A 20 -6.89 19.88 -8.47
N SER A 21 -5.65 19.82 -7.96
CA SER A 21 -4.42 20.03 -8.73
C SER A 21 -4.10 18.91 -9.72
N LEU A 22 -4.67 17.72 -9.55
CA LEU A 22 -4.41 16.58 -10.42
C LEU A 22 -5.40 16.50 -11.59
N VAL A 23 -4.91 16.02 -12.73
CA VAL A 23 -5.73 15.76 -13.92
C VAL A 23 -6.42 14.41 -13.77
N GLU A 24 -7.72 14.36 -14.10
CA GLU A 24 -8.54 13.16 -13.94
C GLU A 24 -7.99 11.95 -14.71
N ASP A 25 -7.48 12.16 -15.91
CA ASP A 25 -6.89 11.11 -16.76
C ASP A 25 -5.63 10.50 -16.12
N GLU A 26 -4.78 11.31 -15.49
CA GLU A 26 -3.60 10.84 -14.78
C GLU A 26 -4.00 10.01 -13.55
N VAL A 27 -5.03 10.45 -12.82
CA VAL A 27 -5.59 9.69 -11.69
C VAL A 27 -6.16 8.36 -12.17
N LYS A 28 -6.91 8.34 -13.28
CA LYS A 28 -7.47 7.12 -13.86
C LYS A 28 -6.37 6.14 -14.26
N GLN A 29 -5.35 6.60 -14.99
CA GLN A 29 -4.20 5.77 -15.39
C GLN A 29 -3.41 5.25 -14.19
N PHE A 30 -3.19 6.08 -13.17
CA PHE A 30 -2.49 5.67 -11.96
C PHE A 30 -3.25 4.60 -11.19
N VAL A 31 -4.56 4.77 -11.01
CA VAL A 31 -5.41 3.78 -10.33
C VAL A 31 -5.49 2.48 -11.12
N GLN A 32 -5.59 2.56 -12.46
CA GLN A 32 -5.53 1.38 -13.34
C GLN A 32 -4.20 0.63 -13.19
N THR A 33 -3.08 1.35 -13.23
CA THR A 33 -1.74 0.77 -13.08
C THR A 33 -1.60 0.08 -11.73
N LEU A 34 -2.01 0.73 -10.63
CA LEU A 34 -2.00 0.16 -9.29
C LEU A 34 -2.87 -1.11 -9.16
N ALA A 35 -4.04 -1.12 -9.82
CA ALA A 35 -4.94 -2.26 -9.81
C ALA A 35 -4.35 -3.47 -10.58
N ILE A 36 -3.69 -3.21 -11.72
CA ILE A 36 -3.05 -4.23 -12.56
C ILE A 36 -1.78 -4.78 -11.90
N ASP A 37 -0.90 -3.91 -11.40
CA ASP A 37 0.39 -4.29 -10.82
C ASP A 37 0.23 -5.20 -9.59
N ARG A 38 -0.77 -4.93 -8.74
CA ARG A 38 -1.05 -5.77 -7.57
C ARG A 38 -1.59 -7.15 -7.93
N ARG A 39 -2.15 -7.33 -9.14
CA ARG A 39 -2.72 -8.63 -9.59
C ARG A 39 -1.64 -9.68 -9.80
N SER A 40 -0.51 -9.30 -10.39
CA SER A 40 0.59 -10.23 -10.73
C SER A 40 1.30 -10.78 -9.48
N LEU A 41 1.52 -9.93 -8.48
CA LEU A 41 2.17 -10.31 -7.21
C LEU A 41 1.32 -11.33 -6.45
N HIS A 42 0.01 -11.10 -6.35
CA HIS A 42 -0.89 -11.99 -5.61
C HIS A 42 -1.09 -13.34 -6.31
N GLN A 43 -1.14 -13.38 -7.65
CA GLN A 43 -1.22 -14.63 -8.41
C GLN A 43 0.01 -15.52 -8.18
N ARG A 44 1.22 -14.94 -8.14
CA ARG A 44 2.46 -15.71 -7.91
C ARG A 44 2.49 -16.34 -6.52
N MET A 45 2.02 -15.63 -5.49
CA MET A 45 1.98 -16.16 -4.12
C MET A 45 0.95 -17.30 -3.96
N ILE A 46 -0.18 -17.22 -4.66
CA ILE A 46 -1.19 -18.29 -4.67
C ILE A 46 -0.62 -19.57 -5.27
N HIS A 47 0.05 -19.50 -6.43
CA HIS A 47 0.65 -20.69 -7.06
C HIS A 47 1.72 -21.34 -6.17
N GLY A 48 2.56 -20.54 -5.51
CA GLY A 48 3.56 -21.04 -4.56
C GLY A 48 2.93 -21.74 -3.34
N SER A 49 1.85 -21.16 -2.81
CA SER A 49 1.11 -21.78 -1.69
C SER A 49 0.39 -23.06 -2.10
N ILE A 50 -0.16 -23.16 -3.31
CA ILE A 50 -0.78 -24.39 -3.84
C ILE A 50 0.25 -25.50 -4.01
N ALA A 51 1.45 -25.19 -4.50
CA ALA A 51 2.54 -26.16 -4.63
C ALA A 51 3.04 -26.68 -3.26
N ALA A 52 2.91 -25.88 -2.19
CA ALA A 52 3.29 -26.27 -0.84
C ALA A 52 2.24 -27.14 -0.10
N LEU A 53 0.99 -27.19 -0.60
CA LEU A 53 -0.08 -28.01 0.00
C LEU A 53 0.21 -29.53 -0.04
N PRO A 54 0.58 -30.16 -1.17
CA PRO A 54 0.85 -31.60 -1.18
C PRO A 54 2.03 -31.99 -0.28
N PHE A 55 3.04 -31.12 -0.18
CA PHE A 55 4.19 -31.33 0.70
C PHE A 55 3.79 -31.28 2.17
N THR A 56 3.01 -30.27 2.57
CA THR A 56 2.53 -30.13 3.95
C THR A 56 1.46 -31.16 4.32
N MET A 57 0.70 -31.67 3.35
CA MET A 57 -0.28 -32.75 3.53
C MET A 57 0.41 -34.07 3.91
N MET A 58 1.58 -34.39 3.35
CA MET A 58 2.34 -35.58 3.74
C MET A 58 2.74 -35.57 5.23
N PHE A 59 3.07 -34.40 5.77
CA PHE A 59 3.38 -34.24 7.20
C PHE A 59 2.14 -34.22 8.10
N SER A 60 0.94 -33.98 7.54
CA SER A 60 -0.32 -34.04 8.30
C SER A 60 -0.73 -35.46 8.71
N ILE A 61 -0.10 -36.49 8.14
CA ILE A 61 -0.39 -37.91 8.43
C ILE A 61 0.39 -38.41 9.67
N VAL A 62 1.45 -37.70 10.10
CA VAL A 62 2.28 -38.08 11.26
C VAL A 62 1.81 -37.31 12.51
N PRO A 63 1.25 -37.98 13.53
CA PRO A 63 0.54 -37.32 14.63
C PRO A 63 1.47 -36.86 15.78
N ILE A 64 2.71 -36.48 15.50
CA ILE A 64 3.72 -36.15 16.53
C ILE A 64 3.74 -34.63 16.84
N LEU A 65 3.16 -33.79 15.97
CA LEU A 65 3.07 -32.34 16.16
C LEU A 65 1.63 -31.86 15.85
N PRO A 66 1.05 -30.89 16.60
CA PRO A 66 -0.23 -30.30 16.19
C PRO A 66 -0.09 -29.74 14.77
N ASN A 67 -1.12 -29.95 13.94
CA ASN A 67 -1.16 -29.68 12.50
C ASN A 67 -1.17 -28.17 12.12
N ILE A 68 -0.35 -27.37 12.80
CA ILE A 68 -0.12 -25.94 12.61
C ILE A 68 0.43 -25.62 11.20
N PRO A 69 1.39 -26.36 10.62
CA PRO A 69 1.96 -25.98 9.31
C PRO A 69 0.93 -26.10 8.17
N PHE A 70 0.09 -27.13 8.16
CA PHE A 70 -0.96 -27.27 7.15
C PHE A 70 -2.04 -26.19 7.33
N ALA A 71 -2.54 -26.01 8.56
CA ALA A 71 -3.54 -25.00 8.87
C ALA A 71 -3.07 -23.57 8.50
N TYR A 72 -1.80 -23.25 8.78
CA TYR A 72 -1.19 -21.96 8.41
C TYR A 72 -1.10 -21.77 6.90
N ASN A 73 -0.70 -22.78 6.13
CA ASN A 73 -0.63 -22.67 4.67
C ASN A 73 -2.02 -22.49 4.05
N CYS A 74 -3.04 -23.20 4.54
CA CYS A 74 -4.42 -23.02 4.11
C CYS A 74 -4.94 -21.61 4.42
N MET A 75 -4.70 -21.10 5.65
CA MET A 75 -5.08 -19.73 6.03
C MET A 75 -4.34 -18.69 5.18
N ARG A 76 -3.03 -18.87 4.96
CA ARG A 76 -2.22 -17.99 4.12
C ARG A 76 -2.74 -17.94 2.68
N LEU A 77 -3.08 -19.10 2.11
CA LEU A 77 -3.69 -19.21 0.79
C LEU A 77 -5.04 -18.50 0.73
N TYR A 78 -5.91 -18.69 1.73
CA TYR A 78 -7.21 -18.04 1.82
C TYR A 78 -7.11 -16.51 1.82
N HIS A 79 -6.19 -15.92 2.59
CA HIS A 79 -5.98 -14.47 2.59
C HIS A 79 -5.47 -13.95 1.25
N HIS A 80 -4.57 -14.68 0.59
CA HIS A 80 -4.11 -14.31 -0.75
C HIS A 80 -5.22 -14.36 -1.80
N ILE A 81 -6.08 -15.37 -1.75
CA ILE A 81 -7.25 -15.49 -2.64
C ILE A 81 -8.25 -14.36 -2.37
N THR A 82 -8.50 -14.04 -1.10
CA THR A 82 -9.39 -12.94 -0.71
C THR A 82 -8.88 -11.59 -1.20
N ALA A 83 -7.57 -11.31 -1.03
CA ALA A 83 -6.93 -10.11 -1.53
C ALA A 83 -7.01 -10.00 -3.07
N LEU A 84 -6.79 -11.11 -3.78
CA LEU A 84 -6.93 -11.14 -5.24
C LEU A 84 -8.38 -10.90 -5.68
N SER A 85 -9.35 -11.40 -4.93
CA SER A 85 -10.78 -11.19 -5.22
C SER A 85 -11.17 -9.72 -5.07
N GLY A 86 -10.64 -9.02 -4.06
CA GLY A 86 -10.81 -7.57 -3.91
C GLY A 86 -10.17 -6.78 -5.05
N ALA A 87 -8.95 -7.12 -5.44
CA ALA A 87 -8.26 -6.47 -6.57
C ALA A 87 -9.00 -6.67 -7.90
N ARG A 88 -9.53 -7.88 -8.16
CA ARG A 88 -10.35 -8.14 -9.36
C ARG A 88 -11.61 -7.29 -9.41
N LYS A 89 -12.30 -7.13 -8.27
CA LYS A 89 -13.47 -6.24 -8.19
C LYS A 89 -13.11 -4.79 -8.46
N LEU A 90 -11.96 -4.33 -7.98
CA LEU A 90 -11.50 -2.97 -8.27
C LEU A 90 -11.24 -2.77 -9.77
N VAL A 91 -10.63 -3.75 -10.45
CA VAL A 91 -10.45 -3.72 -11.91
C VAL A 91 -11.79 -3.72 -12.64
N ASP A 92 -12.74 -4.56 -12.22
CA ASP A 92 -14.08 -4.61 -12.81
C ASP A 92 -14.82 -3.27 -12.67
N LEU A 93 -14.68 -2.59 -11.52
CA LEU A 93 -15.23 -1.25 -11.31
C LEU A 93 -14.59 -0.16 -12.18
N LEU A 94 -13.29 -0.30 -12.49
CA LEU A 94 -12.57 0.60 -13.41
C LEU A 94 -12.98 0.37 -14.86
N ASP A 95 -13.09 -0.90 -15.28
CA ASP A 95 -13.44 -1.28 -16.65
C ASP A 95 -14.90 -0.97 -16.98
N THR A 96 -15.79 -1.05 -15.99
CA THR A 96 -17.22 -0.73 -16.15
C THR A 96 -17.56 0.76 -15.98
N ASP A 97 -16.55 1.63 -15.79
CA ASP A 97 -16.70 3.08 -15.55
C ASP A 97 -17.68 3.43 -14.42
N ARG A 98 -17.86 2.50 -13.46
CA ARG A 98 -18.76 2.68 -12.32
C ARG A 98 -18.12 3.45 -11.17
N LEU A 99 -16.86 3.85 -11.31
CA LEU A 99 -16.15 4.71 -10.36
C LEU A 99 -16.42 6.17 -10.69
N LYS A 100 -17.01 6.90 -9.73
CA LYS A 100 -17.21 8.34 -9.87
C LYS A 100 -15.97 9.06 -9.40
N TYR A 101 -15.38 9.87 -10.27
CA TYR A 101 -14.26 10.73 -9.95
C TYR A 101 -14.81 12.08 -9.48
N SER A 102 -14.39 12.53 -8.29
CA SER A 102 -14.80 13.83 -7.75
C SER A 102 -13.59 14.59 -7.26
N LYS A 103 -13.38 15.79 -7.82
CA LYS A 103 -12.38 16.73 -7.34
C LYS A 103 -12.81 17.22 -5.95
N SER A 104 -11.90 17.15 -4.99
CA SER A 104 -12.11 17.74 -3.66
C SER A 104 -11.20 18.95 -3.48
N ILE A 105 -11.83 20.10 -3.26
CA ILE A 105 -11.14 21.36 -2.92
C ILE A 105 -10.60 21.27 -1.49
N GLU A 106 -11.34 20.65 -0.58
CA GLU A 106 -10.92 20.46 0.83
C GLU A 106 -9.61 19.66 0.91
N ILE A 107 -9.47 18.60 0.11
CA ILE A 107 -8.20 17.83 0.05
C ILE A 107 -7.07 18.71 -0.50
N GLN A 108 -7.35 19.58 -1.47
CA GLN A 108 -6.36 20.49 -2.02
C GLN A 108 -5.95 21.56 -1.02
N GLU A 109 -6.89 22.17 -0.28
CA GLU A 109 -6.58 23.18 0.74
C GLU A 109 -5.71 22.59 1.84
N VAL A 110 -6.05 21.38 2.32
CA VAL A 110 -5.21 20.68 3.29
C VAL A 110 -3.85 20.37 2.66
N LEU A 111 -3.75 20.00 1.37
CA LEU A 111 -2.47 19.76 0.68
C LEU A 111 -1.63 21.03 0.49
N ASP A 112 -2.24 22.16 0.16
CA ASP A 112 -1.57 23.44 -0.06
C ASP A 112 -1.01 23.99 1.26
N SER A 113 -1.75 23.82 2.37
CA SER A 113 -1.23 24.11 3.72
C SER A 113 -0.02 23.24 4.12
N MET A 114 0.24 22.11 3.42
CA MET A 114 1.43 21.26 3.64
C MET A 114 2.69 21.78 2.93
N SER A 115 2.55 22.62 1.90
CA SER A 115 3.69 23.05 1.07
C SER A 115 4.71 23.92 1.83
N ASP A 116 4.30 24.46 2.99
CA ASP A 116 5.08 25.44 3.77
C ASP A 116 5.92 24.83 4.92
N VAL A 117 5.65 23.58 5.34
CA VAL A 117 6.38 22.93 6.45
C VAL A 117 7.61 22.19 5.95
N LYS A 118 8.71 22.90 5.72
CA LYS A 118 10.01 22.31 5.31
C LYS A 118 10.89 22.01 6.53
N VAL A 119 11.20 20.73 6.76
CA VAL A 119 12.23 20.30 7.71
C VAL A 119 13.39 19.69 6.90
N ASP A 120 14.57 20.31 6.94
CA ASP A 120 15.77 19.84 6.21
C ASP A 120 15.55 19.62 4.70
N GLY A 121 14.72 20.45 4.06
CA GLY A 121 14.41 20.35 2.61
C GLY A 121 13.34 19.32 2.25
N PHE A 122 12.73 18.64 3.24
CA PHE A 122 11.63 17.70 3.06
C PHE A 122 10.35 18.26 3.71
N SER A 123 9.23 18.16 3.01
CA SER A 123 7.92 18.46 3.59
C SER A 123 7.37 17.23 4.31
N PHE A 124 7.10 17.35 5.61
CA PHE A 124 6.46 16.31 6.43
C PHE A 124 5.10 16.80 6.89
N MET A 125 4.09 15.93 6.79
CA MET A 125 2.74 16.25 7.25
C MET A 125 2.73 16.44 8.78
N ASN A 126 2.29 17.61 9.25
CA ASN A 126 2.15 17.89 10.68
C ASN A 126 1.09 16.96 11.32
N ARG A 127 1.09 16.82 12.65
CA ARG A 127 0.14 15.95 13.35
C ARG A 127 -1.29 16.45 13.22
N GLU A 128 -1.50 17.75 13.33
CA GLU A 128 -2.83 18.38 13.23
C GLU A 128 -3.44 18.23 11.82
N THR A 129 -2.63 18.42 10.78
CA THR A 129 -3.09 18.27 9.38
C THR A 129 -3.41 16.81 9.01
N ARG A 130 -2.82 15.82 9.70
CA ARG A 130 -3.19 14.40 9.55
C ARG A 130 -4.58 14.12 10.09
N ASP A 131 -4.90 14.71 11.23
CA ASP A 131 -6.20 14.55 11.89
C ASP A 131 -7.29 15.29 11.10
N GLU A 132 -6.97 16.49 10.59
CA GLU A 132 -7.84 17.26 9.70
C GLU A 132 -8.13 16.54 8.38
N MET A 133 -7.10 15.98 7.72
CA MET A 133 -7.27 15.17 6.51
C MET A 133 -8.12 13.91 6.77
N GLY A 134 -8.01 13.31 7.97
CA GLY A 134 -8.86 12.19 8.39
C GLY A 134 -10.34 12.58 8.54
N ASN A 135 -10.61 13.79 9.02
CA ASN A 135 -11.96 14.32 9.16
C ASN A 135 -12.56 14.72 7.82
N VAL A 136 -11.80 15.39 6.94
CA VAL A 136 -12.22 15.80 5.59
C VAL A 136 -12.63 14.58 4.74
N MET A 137 -11.91 13.46 4.88
CA MET A 137 -12.23 12.25 4.13
C MET A 137 -13.24 11.31 4.83
N ASP A 138 -13.87 11.75 5.92
CA ASP A 138 -14.80 10.95 6.73
C ASP A 138 -14.21 9.58 7.12
N ALA A 139 -12.90 9.55 7.35
CA ALA A 139 -12.11 8.33 7.50
C ALA A 139 -11.20 8.46 8.73
N PRO A 140 -11.71 8.21 9.96
CA PRO A 140 -10.94 8.41 11.19
C PRO A 140 -9.71 7.49 11.29
N ASP A 141 -9.75 6.31 10.66
CA ASP A 141 -8.60 5.40 10.59
C ASP A 141 -7.56 5.81 9.53
N PHE A 142 -7.90 6.76 8.66
CA PHE A 142 -6.97 7.31 7.68
C PHE A 142 -5.86 8.14 8.34
N SER A 143 -6.17 8.94 9.37
CA SER A 143 -5.14 9.69 10.12
C SER A 143 -4.06 8.74 10.69
N LYS A 144 -4.46 7.62 11.30
CA LYS A 144 -3.53 6.61 11.80
C LYS A 144 -2.66 6.02 10.68
N THR A 145 -3.25 5.84 9.49
CA THR A 145 -2.54 5.34 8.31
C THR A 145 -1.52 6.37 7.81
N LEU A 146 -1.90 7.64 7.73
CA LEU A 146 -0.99 8.76 7.41
C LEU A 146 0.15 8.87 8.41
N GLN A 147 -0.15 8.78 9.71
CA GLN A 147 0.87 8.77 10.76
C GLN A 147 1.90 7.66 10.55
N ARG A 148 1.44 6.44 10.22
CA ARG A 148 2.33 5.31 9.93
C ARG A 148 3.16 5.56 8.67
N ALA A 149 2.57 6.12 7.61
CA ALA A 149 3.26 6.44 6.37
C ALA A 149 4.35 7.50 6.58
N VAL A 150 4.06 8.59 7.28
CA VAL A 150 5.05 9.62 7.66
C VAL A 150 6.20 9.01 8.43
N ARG A 151 5.90 8.17 9.44
CA ARG A 151 6.92 7.46 10.22
C ARG A 151 7.79 6.55 9.35
N GLN A 152 7.22 5.85 8.37
CA GLN A 152 7.99 5.01 7.45
C GLN A 152 8.95 5.84 6.60
N LEU A 153 8.51 7.02 6.13
CA LEU A 153 9.36 7.96 5.40
C LEU A 153 10.50 8.46 6.29
N GLU A 154 10.21 8.91 7.51
CA GLU A 154 11.23 9.35 8.47
C GLU A 154 12.31 8.28 8.70
N VAL A 155 11.91 7.02 8.89
CA VAL A 155 12.84 5.90 9.08
C VAL A 155 13.69 5.68 7.82
N ARG A 156 13.08 5.64 6.64
CA ARG A 156 13.80 5.48 5.36
C ARG A 156 14.79 6.63 5.12
N PHE A 157 14.43 7.86 5.47
CA PHE A 157 15.29 9.03 5.36
C PHE A 157 16.47 9.00 6.33
N LYS A 158 16.26 8.63 7.60
CA LYS A 158 17.35 8.46 8.57
C LYS A 158 18.38 7.44 8.09
N VAL A 159 17.92 6.34 7.50
CA VAL A 159 18.80 5.32 6.91
C VAL A 159 19.57 5.90 5.71
N HIS A 160 18.91 6.57 4.78
CA HIS A 160 19.57 7.19 3.62
C HIS A 160 20.61 8.23 4.03
N ARG A 161 20.31 9.09 5.01
CA ARG A 161 21.25 10.10 5.54
C ARG A 161 22.51 9.46 6.11
N LYS A 162 22.36 8.40 6.89
CA LYS A 162 23.49 7.66 7.51
C LYS A 162 24.37 6.96 6.47
N SER A 163 23.78 6.43 5.40
CA SER A 163 24.53 5.83 4.29
C SER A 163 25.31 6.88 3.50
N ARG A 164 24.71 8.06 3.27
CA ARG A 164 25.34 9.16 2.52
C ARG A 164 26.51 9.80 3.26
N SER A 165 26.39 9.97 4.58
CA SER A 165 27.51 10.48 5.40
C SER A 165 28.69 9.50 5.43
N ARG A 166 28.41 8.20 5.54
CA ARG A 166 29.46 7.16 5.51
C ARG A 166 30.21 7.11 4.18
N LEU A 167 29.50 7.20 3.06
CA LEU A 167 30.12 7.24 1.72
C LEU A 167 31.00 8.49 1.52
N GLY A 168 30.60 9.64 2.08
CA GLY A 168 31.42 10.85 2.06
C GLY A 168 32.70 10.73 2.90
N ASP A 169 32.59 10.15 4.10
CA ASP A 169 33.73 9.92 4.99
C ASP A 169 34.73 8.90 4.41
N GLU A 170 34.24 7.91 3.65
CA GLU A 170 35.05 6.87 3.01
C GLU A 170 35.79 7.40 1.76
N ALA A 171 35.12 8.23 0.94
CA ALA A 171 35.74 8.91 -0.20
C ALA A 171 36.84 9.92 0.23
N LEU A 172 36.64 10.60 1.36
CA LEU A 172 37.67 11.48 1.94
C LEU A 172 38.91 10.71 2.40
N ARG A 173 38.73 9.48 2.92
CA ARG A 173 39.84 8.62 3.36
C ARG A 173 40.64 8.05 2.18
N GLU A 174 39.99 7.62 1.10
CA GLU A 174 40.68 7.12 -0.10
C GLU A 174 41.46 8.23 -0.84
N GLY A 175 40.92 9.45 -0.88
CA GLY A 175 41.60 10.61 -1.46
C GLY A 175 42.85 11.06 -0.69
N THR A 176 42.88 10.85 0.64
CA THR A 176 44.07 11.14 1.47
C THR A 176 45.17 10.09 1.33
N ASN A 177 44.81 8.82 1.11
CA ASN A 177 45.77 7.72 0.98
C ASN A 177 46.43 7.64 -0.40
N SER A 178 45.85 8.29 -1.41
CA SER A 178 46.39 8.32 -2.79
C SER A 178 47.32 9.50 -3.08
N ARG A 179 47.56 10.38 -2.08
CA ARG A 179 48.40 11.58 -2.16
C ARG A 179 49.67 11.50 -1.28
N SER A 180 49.92 10.36 -0.63
CA SER A 180 51.16 10.04 0.08
C SER A 180 51.98 9.06 -0.76
#